data_AF-A0A925G1R7-F1
#
_entry.id   AF-A0A925G1R7-F1
#
_cell.length_a   1.000
_cell.length_b   1.000
_cell.length_c   1.000
_cell.angle_alpha   90.00
_cell.angle_beta   90.00
_cell.angle_gamma   90.00
#
_symmetry.space_group_name_H-M   'P 1'
#
loop_
_entity.id
_entity.type
_entity.pdbx_description
1 polymer ?
#
loop_
_entity_poly.entity_id
_entity_poly.type
_entity_poly.pdbx_seq_one_letter_code
_entity_poly.pdbx_strand_id
1 'polypeptide(L)'
;LVSGGQAKEEHDLLICKILCGYLPEDLVDIDDLPGETAEQECELLLQEFIAQWSILKKTSAGVLRETFFQRNGKLITTKNGEYCLIVETIAADILLDHLPWTIGMIKLPWMKKMLRVEWK
;
A
#
# COMPACT_ATOMS: atom_id res chain seq x y z
N LEU A 1 -0.86 0.60 11.79
CA LEU A 1 -1.23 0.77 10.35
C LEU A 1 -0.08 0.39 9.43
N VAL A 2 -0.34 0.09 8.14
CA VAL A 2 0.65 -0.44 7.17
C VAL A 2 1.89 0.44 7.05
N SER A 3 1.78 1.77 7.15
CA SER A 3 2.93 2.69 7.18
C SER A 3 3.67 2.75 8.51
N GLY A 4 3.15 2.16 9.60
CA GLY A 4 3.74 2.22 10.94
C GLY A 4 3.38 3.48 11.74
N GLY A 5 2.60 4.39 11.16
CA GLY A 5 2.05 5.58 11.83
C GLY A 5 0.57 5.77 11.53
N GLN A 6 -0.08 6.69 12.25
CA GLN A 6 -1.45 7.11 11.97
C GLN A 6 -1.47 8.16 10.87
N ALA A 7 -2.44 8.07 9.96
CA ALA A 7 -2.70 9.14 9.00
C ALA A 7 -3.07 10.40 9.77
N LYS A 8 -2.43 11.52 9.45
CA LYS A 8 -2.64 12.79 10.17
C LYS A 8 -3.43 13.77 9.33
N GLU A 9 -3.35 13.62 8.01
CA GLU A 9 -4.00 14.50 7.06
C GLU A 9 -4.77 13.69 6.02
N GLU A 10 -5.78 14.32 5.42
CA GLU A 10 -6.63 13.73 4.39
C GLU A 10 -5.82 13.23 3.18
N HIS A 11 -4.71 13.90 2.86
CA HIS A 11 -3.85 13.54 1.75
C HIS A 11 -3.06 12.24 2.00
N ASP A 12 -2.83 11.87 3.27
CA ASP A 12 -2.19 10.59 3.64
C ASP A 12 -3.10 9.40 3.28
N LEU A 13 -4.41 9.61 3.23
CA LEU A 13 -5.40 8.58 2.99
C LEU A 13 -5.66 8.30 1.50
N LEU A 14 -5.08 9.08 0.59
CA LEU A 14 -5.44 9.04 -0.83
C LEU A 14 -5.39 7.62 -1.43
N ILE A 15 -4.30 6.88 -1.19
CA ILE A 15 -4.17 5.51 -1.68
C ILE A 15 -5.08 4.53 -0.93
N CYS A 16 -5.20 4.69 0.39
CA CYS A 16 -6.06 3.87 1.24
C CYS A 16 -7.53 3.96 0.81
N LYS A 17 -8.01 5.18 0.50
CA LYS A 17 -9.36 5.41 -0.04
C LYS A 17 -9.61 4.60 -1.29
N ILE A 18 -8.69 4.65 -2.25
CA ILE A 18 -8.82 3.93 -3.52
C ILE A 18 -8.83 2.42 -3.30
N LEU A 19 -7.93 1.91 -2.47
CA LEU A 19 -7.88 0.48 -2.12
C LEU A 19 -9.17 0.04 -1.39
N CYS A 20 -9.75 0.89 -0.56
CA CYS A 20 -11.03 0.65 0.12
C CYS A 20 -12.26 0.93 -0.78
N GLY A 21 -12.07 1.35 -2.02
CA GLY A 21 -13.17 1.58 -2.98
C GLY A 21 -13.84 2.96 -2.91
N TYR A 22 -13.32 3.87 -2.09
CA TYR A 22 -13.73 5.28 -2.04
C TYR A 22 -13.19 6.07 -3.24
N LEU A 23 -13.84 7.20 -3.50
CA LEU A 23 -13.34 8.23 -4.40
C LEU A 23 -12.33 9.14 -3.67
N PRO A 24 -11.35 9.73 -4.38
CA PRO A 24 -10.40 10.68 -3.78
C PRO A 24 -11.06 11.84 -3.03
N GLU A 25 -12.20 12.31 -3.54
CA GLU A 25 -13.01 13.39 -2.99
C GLU A 25 -13.92 12.98 -1.82
N ASP A 26 -14.09 11.68 -1.53
CA ASP A 26 -14.89 11.22 -0.40
C ASP A 26 -14.20 11.61 0.90
N LEU A 27 -14.90 12.30 1.81
CA LEU A 27 -14.37 12.61 3.13
C LEU A 27 -14.38 11.35 4.00
N VAL A 28 -13.25 11.06 4.63
CA VAL A 28 -13.10 9.95 5.58
C VAL A 28 -12.81 10.54 6.94
N ASP A 29 -13.54 10.06 7.94
CA ASP A 29 -13.27 10.43 9.33
C ASP A 29 -11.98 9.76 9.79
N ILE A 30 -10.96 10.57 10.10
CA ILE A 30 -9.64 10.10 10.53
C ILE A 30 -9.66 9.74 12.02
N ASP A 31 -10.65 10.22 12.78
CA ASP A 31 -10.73 10.04 14.23
C ASP A 31 -11.18 8.61 14.62
N ASP A 32 -11.70 7.82 13.67
CA ASP A 32 -12.00 6.39 13.85
C ASP A 32 -10.72 5.54 13.63
N LEU A 33 -9.73 5.77 14.50
CA LEU A 33 -8.47 5.06 14.44
C LEU A 33 -8.66 3.57 14.80
N PRO A 34 -7.98 2.66 14.07
CA PRO A 34 -7.99 1.25 14.45
C PRO A 34 -7.45 1.09 15.87
N GLY A 35 -8.24 0.47 16.76
CA GLY A 35 -7.83 0.18 18.13
C GLY A 35 -6.63 -0.77 18.22
N GLU A 36 -6.06 -0.93 19.41
CA GLU A 36 -4.85 -1.74 19.67
C GLU A 36 -4.89 -3.14 19.03
N THR A 37 -6.05 -3.80 19.08
CA THR A 37 -6.24 -5.12 18.44
C THR A 37 -5.95 -5.09 16.95
N ALA A 38 -6.46 -4.10 16.22
CA ALA A 38 -6.25 -3.99 14.78
C ALA A 38 -4.79 -3.68 14.43
N GLU A 39 -4.07 -2.95 15.31
CA GLU A 39 -2.64 -2.72 15.14
C GLU A 39 -1.82 -4.00 15.28
N GLN A 40 -2.15 -4.84 16.27
CA GLN A 40 -1.51 -6.15 16.47
C GLN A 40 -1.74 -7.09 15.28
N GLU A 41 -2.98 -7.17 14.78
CA GLU A 41 -3.32 -7.96 13.59
C GLU A 41 -2.55 -7.47 12.35
N CYS A 42 -2.40 -6.16 12.18
CA CYS A 42 -1.58 -5.61 11.10
C CYS A 42 -0.11 -6.02 11.22
N GLU A 43 0.45 -6.04 12.43
CA GLU A 43 1.83 -6.43 12.65
C GLU A 43 2.04 -7.93 12.36
N LEU A 44 1.11 -8.79 12.78
CA LEU A 44 1.11 -10.21 12.44
C LEU A 44 1.04 -10.43 10.92
N LEU A 45 0.15 -9.69 10.23
CA LEU A 45 0.03 -9.75 8.78
C LEU A 45 1.35 -9.38 8.07
N LEU A 46 2.06 -8.37 8.56
CA LEU A 46 3.35 -7.97 8.00
C LEU A 46 4.45 -9.00 8.24
N GLN A 47 4.43 -9.67 9.38
CA GLN A 47 5.37 -10.76 9.67
C GLN A 47 5.14 -11.94 8.70
N GLU A 48 3.88 -12.31 8.47
CA GLU A 48 3.52 -13.35 7.48
C GLU A 48 3.88 -12.94 6.05
N PHE A 49 3.68 -11.67 5.68
CA PHE A 49 4.09 -11.13 4.39
C PHE A 49 5.61 -11.28 4.16
N ILE A 50 6.42 -10.97 5.18
CA ILE A 50 7.88 -11.15 5.14
C ILE A 50 8.25 -12.63 5.05
N ALA A 51 7.55 -13.50 5.79
CA ALA A 51 7.79 -14.94 5.78
C ALA A 51 7.53 -15.55 4.38
N GLN A 52 6.49 -15.09 3.70
CA GLN A 52 6.17 -15.51 2.33
C GLN A 52 7.14 -14.94 1.30
N TRP A 53 7.62 -13.70 1.48
CA TRP A 53 8.63 -13.08 0.63
C TRP A 53 10.05 -13.46 1.05
N SER A 54 10.36 -14.76 0.90
CA SER A 54 11.55 -15.43 1.45
C SER A 54 12.91 -14.73 1.21
N ILE A 55 13.08 -13.93 0.15
CA ILE A 55 14.32 -13.19 -0.11
C ILE A 55 14.58 -12.08 0.92
N LEU A 56 13.54 -11.58 1.58
CA LEU A 56 13.67 -10.58 2.64
C LEU A 56 14.28 -11.17 3.93
N LYS A 57 14.40 -12.50 4.05
CA LYS A 57 15.04 -13.17 5.20
C LYS A 57 14.48 -12.65 6.54
N LYS A 58 15.36 -12.19 7.45
CA LYS A 58 15.02 -11.64 8.77
C LYS A 58 14.83 -10.12 8.74
N THR A 59 14.26 -9.58 7.67
CA THR A 59 13.87 -8.16 7.62
C THR A 59 12.78 -7.90 8.65
N SER A 60 12.83 -6.77 9.34
CA SER A 60 11.78 -6.38 10.28
C SER A 60 10.61 -5.72 9.54
N ALA A 61 9.42 -5.73 10.14
CA ALA A 61 8.29 -4.99 9.59
C ALA A 61 8.61 -3.50 9.40
N GLY A 62 9.38 -2.88 10.30
CA GLY A 62 9.85 -1.49 10.15
C GLY A 62 10.65 -1.27 8.87
N VAL A 63 11.63 -2.14 8.58
CA VAL A 63 12.44 -2.02 7.35
C VAL A 63 11.58 -2.28 6.10
N LEU A 64 10.65 -3.25 6.15
CA LEU A 64 9.69 -3.47 5.06
C LEU A 64 8.86 -2.20 4.78
N ARG A 65 8.37 -1.53 5.83
CA ARG A 65 7.60 -0.30 5.72
C ARG A 65 8.40 0.81 5.07
N GLU A 66 9.57 1.12 5.61
CA GLU A 66 10.43 2.19 5.11
C GLU A 66 10.90 1.93 3.68
N THR A 67 11.22 0.68 3.36
CA THR A 67 11.82 0.33 2.06
C THR A 67 10.78 0.20 0.96
N PHE A 68 9.58 -0.34 1.24
CA PHE A 68 8.62 -0.71 0.21
C PHE A 68 7.24 -0.05 0.36
N PHE A 69 6.75 0.27 1.57
CA PHE A 69 5.43 0.90 1.71
C PHE A 69 5.47 2.43 1.78
N GLN A 70 6.53 3.01 2.34
CA GLN A 70 6.75 4.45 2.43
C GLN A 70 7.57 4.92 1.24
N ARG A 71 6.95 4.92 0.06
CA ARG A 71 7.58 5.33 -1.19
C ARG A 71 6.96 6.63 -1.69
N ASN A 72 7.80 7.48 -2.25
CA ASN A 72 7.30 8.58 -3.07
C ASN A 72 6.64 7.99 -4.31
N GLY A 73 5.54 8.60 -4.71
CA GLY A 73 4.83 8.21 -5.90
C GLY A 73 3.83 9.26 -6.32
N LYS A 74 3.24 9.04 -7.49
CA LYS A 74 2.20 9.88 -8.05
C LYS A 74 1.03 9.02 -8.47
N LEU A 75 -0.15 9.39 -7.99
CA LEU A 75 -1.39 8.87 -8.49
C LEU A 75 -1.87 9.73 -9.67
N ILE A 76 -2.18 9.10 -10.80
CA ILE A 76 -2.80 9.74 -11.95
C ILE A 76 -4.09 9.02 -12.33
N THR A 77 -5.00 9.77 -12.96
CA THR A 77 -6.17 9.19 -13.61
C THR A 77 -5.90 9.10 -15.11
N THR A 78 -6.05 7.91 -15.68
CA THR A 78 -5.86 7.67 -17.10
C THR A 78 -7.00 8.28 -17.92
N LYS A 79 -6.85 8.34 -19.25
CA LYS A 79 -7.90 8.84 -20.16
C LYS A 79 -9.21 8.06 -20.07
N ASN A 80 -9.14 6.78 -19.68
CA ASN A 80 -10.29 5.90 -19.53
C ASN A 80 -10.91 5.98 -18.12
N GLY A 81 -10.38 6.85 -17.25
CA GLY A 81 -10.88 7.06 -15.90
C GLY A 81 -10.36 6.07 -14.86
N GLU A 82 -9.44 5.16 -15.21
CA GLU A 82 -8.78 4.23 -14.29
C GLU A 82 -7.65 4.89 -13.52
N TYR A 83 -7.33 4.37 -12.32
CA TYR A 83 -6.24 4.86 -11.50
C TYR A 83 -4.92 4.21 -11.90
N CYS A 84 -3.85 5.00 -11.93
CA CYS A 84 -2.48 4.52 -12.10
C CYS A 84 -1.58 5.13 -11.03
N LEU A 85 -0.99 4.29 -10.19
CA LEU A 85 0.02 4.66 -9.19
C LEU A 85 1.40 4.47 -9.81
N ILE A 86 2.17 5.54 -9.92
CA ILE A 86 3.57 5.51 -10.36
C ILE A 86 4.43 5.65 -9.11
N VAL A 87 5.33 4.70 -8.87
CA VAL A 87 6.19 4.68 -7.68
C VAL A 87 7.62 5.04 -8.08
N GLU A 88 8.30 5.86 -7.28
CA GLU A 88 9.70 6.19 -7.49
C GLU A 88 10.58 4.93 -7.34
N THR A 89 11.37 4.62 -8.37
CA THR A 89 12.23 3.44 -8.38
C THR A 89 13.53 3.67 -7.59
N ILE A 90 13.92 2.70 -6.77
CA ILE A 90 15.20 2.64 -6.05
C ILE A 90 15.90 1.29 -6.23
N ALA A 91 17.17 1.22 -5.83
CA ALA A 91 17.96 -0.01 -5.93
C ALA A 91 17.32 -1.23 -5.23
N ALA A 92 16.58 -1.01 -4.14
CA ALA A 92 15.92 -2.11 -3.40
C ALA A 92 14.78 -2.77 -4.20
N ASP A 93 14.23 -2.11 -5.23
CA ASP A 93 13.12 -2.62 -6.03
C ASP A 93 13.49 -3.83 -6.90
N ILE A 94 14.78 -4.15 -7.02
CA ILE A 94 15.22 -5.43 -7.58
C ILE A 94 14.65 -6.63 -6.82
N LEU A 95 14.35 -6.47 -5.52
CA LEU A 95 13.79 -7.53 -4.70
C LEU A 95 12.33 -7.85 -5.08
N LEU A 96 11.62 -6.93 -5.72
CA LEU A 96 10.22 -7.11 -6.14
C LEU A 96 10.08 -8.21 -7.20
N ASP A 97 11.14 -8.49 -7.96
CA ASP A 97 11.15 -9.58 -8.96
C ASP A 97 11.04 -10.96 -8.31
N HIS A 98 11.21 -11.03 -6.98
CA HIS A 98 11.09 -12.24 -6.17
C HIS A 98 9.79 -12.30 -5.36
N LEU A 99 8.85 -11.38 -5.57
CA LEU A 99 7.53 -11.47 -4.96
C LEU A 99 6.79 -12.70 -5.50
N PRO A 100 6.12 -13.49 -4.65
CA PRO A 100 5.37 -14.65 -5.11
C PRO A 100 3.99 -14.29 -5.72
N TRP A 101 3.63 -13.00 -5.76
CA TRP A 101 2.41 -12.47 -6.38
C TRP A 101 2.71 -11.20 -7.20
N THR A 102 1.78 -10.82 -8.09
CA THR A 102 1.86 -9.57 -8.84
C THR A 102 1.28 -8.40 -8.05
N ILE A 103 1.91 -7.23 -8.15
CA ILE A 103 1.42 -5.97 -7.58
C ILE A 103 1.06 -4.93 -8.65
N GLY A 104 1.24 -5.25 -9.94
CA GLY A 104 1.06 -4.28 -11.04
C GLY A 104 -0.40 -3.95 -11.39
N MET A 105 -1.34 -4.80 -10.98
CA MET A 105 -2.78 -4.59 -11.19
C MET A 105 -3.54 -5.04 -9.95
N ILE A 106 -4.25 -4.09 -9.33
CA ILE A 106 -5.03 -4.31 -8.11
C ILE A 106 -6.49 -4.02 -8.40
N LYS A 107 -7.34 -5.03 -8.21
CA LYS A 107 -8.80 -4.94 -8.36
C LYS A 107 -9.46 -5.80 -7.29
N LEU A 108 -9.74 -5.19 -6.15
CA LEU A 108 -10.44 -5.85 -5.04
C LEU A 108 -11.96 -5.89 -5.30
N PRO A 109 -12.71 -6.84 -4.70
CA PRO A 109 -14.13 -7.05 -5.01
C PRO A 109 -15.03 -5.81 -4.84
N TRP A 110 -14.67 -4.92 -3.91
CA TRP A 110 -15.41 -3.68 -3.63
C TRP A 110 -14.94 -2.47 -4.46
N MET A 111 -13.81 -2.56 -5.16
CA MET A 111 -13.30 -1.44 -5.94
C MET A 111 -14.14 -1.26 -7.21
N LYS A 112 -14.61 -0.03 -7.48
CA LYS A 112 -15.33 0.29 -8.74
C LYS A 112 -14.40 0.32 -9.95
N LYS A 113 -13.19 0.83 -9.78
CA LYS A 113 -12.15 0.97 -10.82
C LYS A 113 -10.93 0.12 -10.49
N MET A 114 -10.18 -0.31 -11.49
CA MET A 114 -8.89 -0.96 -11.27
C MET A 114 -7.84 0.08 -10.92
N LEU A 115 -6.89 -0.30 -10.06
CA LEU A 115 -5.66 0.43 -9.81
C LEU A 115 -4.51 -0.28 -10.51
N ARG A 116 -3.93 0.36 -11.51
CA ARG A 116 -2.66 -0.06 -12.09
C ARG A 116 -1.52 0.49 -11.25
N VAL A 117 -0.47 -0.30 -11.03
CA VAL A 117 0.73 0.12 -10.31
C VAL A 117 1.92 -0.04 -11.24
N GLU A 118 2.57 1.09 -11.53
CA GLU A 118 3.82 1.18 -12.26
C GLU A 118 4.95 1.35 -11.23
N TRP A 119 5.52 0.21 -10.83
CA TRP A 119 6.69 0.15 -9.95
C TRP A 119 8.01 -0.03 -10.73
N LYS A 120 7.93 -0.10 -12.06
CA LYS A 120 9.03 -0.10 -13.03
C LYS A 120 8.51 0.41 -14.37
#